data_AF-A0A2V5N003-F1
#
_entry.id   AF-A0A2V5N003-F1
#
_cell.length_a   1.000
_cell.length_b   1.000
_cell.length_c   1.000
_cell.angle_alpha   90.00
_cell.angle_beta   90.00
_cell.angle_gamma   90.00
#
_symmetry.space_group_name_H-M   'P 1'
#
loop_
_entity.id
_entity.type
_entity.pdbx_description
1 polymer ?
#
loop_
_entity_poly.entity_id
_entity_poly.type
_entity_poly.pdbx_seq_one_letter_code
_entity_poly.pdbx_strand_id
1 'polypeptide(L)'
;MLARGMRSILTKSMKDSVVRGCLLQLLYERRSEGSIPFGHSEQAIPPPAGINRRDWLRAVAQLSEYRLIDWTPLEDKSGMGLLSGFAKINDFGVKVLEAGVEPPIPISIDKSRRASVPRQQQAPIVPSTAQQQAITEALENVITAINQADVSEQEKNEAKSLLRKLLGSKAATNVLGAGAQSLAAKYFTE
;
A
#
# COMPACT_ATOMS: atom_id res chain seq x y z
N MET A 1 -51.08 -1.34 -32.35
CA MET A 1 -50.13 -0.33 -31.84
C MET A 1 -49.32 -0.93 -30.70
N LEU A 2 -48.07 -1.32 -30.97
CA LEU A 2 -47.15 -1.91 -29.98
C LEU A 2 -46.09 -0.86 -29.61
N ALA A 3 -46.36 -0.03 -28.60
CA ALA A 3 -45.32 0.76 -27.93
C ALA A 3 -44.74 -0.07 -26.78
N ARG A 4 -43.93 -1.04 -27.19
CA ARG A 4 -43.18 -1.99 -26.39
C ARG A 4 -42.08 -1.24 -25.63
N GLY A 5 -42.17 -1.22 -24.30
CA GLY A 5 -41.07 -1.01 -23.36
C GLY A 5 -40.10 0.14 -23.69
N MET A 6 -40.47 1.38 -23.38
CA MET A 6 -39.53 2.48 -23.32
C MET A 6 -38.51 2.25 -22.20
N ARG A 7 -37.38 1.65 -22.60
CA ARG A 7 -36.02 1.94 -22.14
C ARG A 7 -35.86 1.99 -20.61
N SER A 8 -35.90 0.82 -19.98
CA SER A 8 -34.99 0.56 -18.87
C SER A 8 -33.55 0.52 -19.42
N ILE A 9 -33.00 1.68 -19.74
CA ILE A 9 -31.54 1.90 -19.73
C ILE A 9 -31.28 2.68 -18.44
N LEU A 10 -31.71 2.09 -17.31
CA LEU A 10 -31.07 2.37 -16.04
C LEU A 10 -29.63 1.91 -16.24
N THR A 11 -28.73 2.87 -16.47
CA THR A 11 -27.30 2.67 -16.43
C THR A 11 -26.99 1.82 -15.20
N LYS A 12 -26.61 0.57 -15.41
CA LYS A 12 -26.27 -0.35 -14.33
C LYS A 12 -25.07 0.26 -13.60
N SER A 13 -25.32 0.98 -12.51
CA SER A 13 -24.27 1.55 -11.69
C SER A 13 -23.34 0.42 -11.29
N MET A 14 -22.06 0.59 -11.57
CA MET A 14 -21.08 -0.43 -11.23
C MET A 14 -21.06 -0.58 -9.70
N LYS A 15 -20.98 -1.81 -9.20
CA LYS A 15 -20.92 -2.04 -7.74
C LYS A 15 -19.64 -1.41 -7.18
N ASP A 16 -19.72 -0.81 -5.99
CA ASP A 16 -18.57 -0.16 -5.35
C ASP A 16 -17.35 -1.09 -5.19
N SER A 17 -17.58 -2.37 -4.90
CA SER A 17 -16.50 -3.37 -4.79
C SER A 17 -15.77 -3.58 -6.12
N VAL A 18 -16.46 -3.43 -7.25
CA VAL A 18 -15.85 -3.50 -8.59
C VAL A 18 -15.08 -2.21 -8.87
N VAL A 19 -15.58 -1.05 -8.47
CA VAL A 19 -14.87 0.23 -8.64
C VAL A 19 -13.54 0.20 -7.89
N ARG A 20 -13.56 -0.25 -6.62
CA ARG A 20 -12.36 -0.45 -5.81
C ARG A 20 -11.38 -1.44 -6.45
N GLY A 21 -11.89 -2.55 -6.98
CA GLY A 21 -11.08 -3.56 -7.67
C GLY A 21 -10.38 -3.00 -8.91
N CYS A 22 -11.12 -2.26 -9.74
CA CYS A 22 -10.57 -1.57 -10.91
C CYS A 22 -9.49 -0.56 -10.51
N LEU A 23 -9.71 0.22 -9.46
CA LEU A 23 -8.75 1.23 -9.00
C LEU A 23 -7.48 0.61 -8.44
N LEU A 24 -7.62 -0.43 -7.62
CA LEU A 24 -6.49 -1.16 -7.05
C LEU A 24 -5.66 -1.85 -8.15
N GLN A 25 -6.33 -2.47 -9.14
CA GLN A 25 -5.68 -3.08 -10.29
C GLN A 25 -4.91 -2.04 -11.13
N LEU A 26 -5.50 -0.87 -11.38
CA LEU A 26 -4.84 0.22 -12.12
C LEU A 26 -3.56 0.69 -11.42
N LEU A 27 -3.61 0.90 -10.10
CA LEU A 27 -2.45 1.31 -9.32
C LEU A 27 -1.38 0.22 -9.26
N TYR A 28 -1.77 -1.05 -9.29
CA TYR A 28 -0.86 -2.17 -9.41
C TYR A 28 -0.15 -2.21 -10.76
N GLU A 29 -0.88 -2.04 -11.85
CA GLU A 29 -0.32 -2.02 -13.20
C GLU A 29 0.66 -0.87 -13.39
N ARG A 30 0.39 0.29 -12.76
CA ARG A 30 1.23 1.49 -12.83
C ARG A 30 2.20 1.65 -11.66
N ARG A 31 2.43 0.60 -10.86
CA ARG A 31 3.25 0.67 -9.63
C ARG A 31 4.70 1.13 -9.87
N SER A 32 5.24 0.91 -11.06
CA SER A 32 6.57 1.38 -11.44
C SER A 32 6.66 2.90 -11.66
N GLU A 33 5.53 3.57 -11.83
CA GLU A 33 5.48 5.03 -12.08
C GLU A 33 5.48 5.85 -10.78
N GLY A 34 5.40 5.19 -9.61
CA GLY A 34 5.27 5.87 -8.33
C GLY A 34 3.86 6.38 -8.08
N SER A 35 3.73 7.56 -7.47
CA SER A 35 2.44 8.15 -7.13
C SER A 35 1.81 8.86 -8.32
N ILE A 36 0.59 8.49 -8.69
CA ILE A 36 -0.14 9.06 -9.83
C ILE A 36 -1.30 9.96 -9.37
N PRO A 37 -1.64 11.02 -10.12
CA PRO A 37 -2.58 12.04 -9.68
C PRO A 37 -4.06 11.63 -9.83
N PHE A 38 -4.88 12.01 -8.86
CA PHE A 38 -6.34 11.90 -8.85
C PHE A 38 -6.97 13.24 -8.49
N GLY A 39 -8.26 13.39 -8.80
CA GLY A 39 -9.05 14.58 -8.49
C GLY A 39 -9.38 15.40 -9.71
N HIS A 40 -9.11 16.71 -9.63
CA HIS A 40 -9.60 17.70 -10.61
C HIS A 40 -8.49 18.35 -11.43
N SER A 41 -7.22 17.99 -11.21
CA SER A 41 -6.12 18.46 -12.06
C SER A 41 -6.26 17.93 -13.49
N GLU A 42 -5.76 18.67 -14.48
CA GLU A 42 -5.74 18.22 -15.89
C GLU A 42 -4.99 16.89 -16.07
N GLN A 43 -3.98 16.64 -15.24
CA GLN A 43 -3.21 15.40 -15.26
C GLN A 43 -3.89 14.26 -14.50
N ALA A 44 -5.04 14.49 -13.83
CA ALA A 44 -5.68 13.49 -12.99
C ALA A 44 -6.15 12.30 -13.83
N ILE A 45 -5.92 11.09 -13.30
CA ILE A 45 -6.31 9.87 -14.00
C ILE A 45 -7.84 9.77 -14.07
N PRO A 46 -8.43 9.81 -15.27
CA PRO A 46 -9.88 9.80 -15.43
C PRO A 46 -10.45 8.42 -15.06
N PRO A 47 -11.72 8.36 -14.61
CA PRO A 47 -12.37 7.09 -14.40
C PRO A 47 -12.52 6.32 -15.73
N PRO A 48 -12.37 4.98 -15.73
CA PRO A 48 -12.73 4.14 -16.85
C PRO A 48 -14.20 4.32 -17.27
N ALA A 49 -14.51 4.00 -18.53
CA ALA A 49 -15.87 4.06 -19.06
C ALA A 49 -16.86 3.27 -18.18
N GLY A 50 -18.01 3.87 -17.87
CA GLY A 50 -19.04 3.28 -17.00
C GLY A 50 -18.84 3.53 -15.50
N ILE A 51 -17.75 4.19 -15.09
CA ILE A 51 -17.52 4.64 -13.70
C ILE A 51 -17.64 6.16 -13.67
N ASN A 52 -18.44 6.70 -12.76
CA ASN A 52 -18.51 8.16 -12.59
C ASN A 52 -17.37 8.66 -11.69
N ARG A 53 -16.98 9.94 -11.86
CA ARG A 53 -15.87 10.57 -11.14
C ARG A 53 -16.05 10.52 -9.61
N ARG A 54 -17.27 10.70 -9.11
CA ARG A 54 -17.54 10.68 -7.67
C ARG A 54 -17.24 9.32 -7.06
N ASP A 55 -17.70 8.24 -7.68
CA ASP A 55 -17.49 6.89 -7.17
C ASP A 55 -16.02 6.46 -7.34
N TRP A 56 -15.34 6.96 -8.37
CA TRP A 56 -13.89 6.82 -8.56
C TRP A 56 -13.09 7.45 -7.42
N LEU A 57 -13.35 8.72 -7.08
CA LEU A 57 -12.67 9.41 -5.98
C LEU A 57 -13.07 8.84 -4.61
N ARG A 58 -14.33 8.38 -4.45
CA ARG A 58 -14.74 7.65 -3.24
C ARG A 58 -13.95 6.35 -3.08
N ALA A 59 -13.70 5.62 -4.16
CA ALA A 59 -12.88 4.41 -4.10
C ALA A 59 -11.44 4.70 -3.68
N VAL A 60 -10.84 5.82 -4.13
CA VAL A 60 -9.53 6.27 -3.63
C VAL A 60 -9.57 6.47 -2.10
N ALA A 61 -10.54 7.25 -1.61
CA ALA A 61 -10.67 7.52 -0.18
C ALA A 61 -10.83 6.23 0.64
N GLN A 62 -11.69 5.31 0.18
CA GLN A 62 -11.88 4.02 0.84
C GLN A 62 -10.62 3.15 0.82
N LEU A 63 -9.95 3.00 -0.33
CA LEU A 63 -8.72 2.19 -0.36
C LEU A 63 -7.63 2.78 0.54
N SER A 64 -7.56 4.11 0.68
CA SER A 64 -6.65 4.79 1.60
C SER A 64 -7.03 4.56 3.06
N GLU A 65 -8.29 4.73 3.41
CA GLU A 65 -8.85 4.48 4.76
C GLU A 65 -8.48 3.08 5.24
N TYR A 66 -8.61 2.10 4.36
CA TYR A 66 -8.33 0.69 4.63
C TYR A 66 -6.88 0.26 4.30
N ARG A 67 -5.97 1.23 4.12
CA ARG A 67 -4.51 1.02 3.97
C ARG A 67 -4.11 0.10 2.81
N LEU A 68 -4.89 0.07 1.74
CA LEU A 68 -4.55 -0.67 0.51
C LEU A 68 -3.73 0.18 -0.47
N ILE A 69 -3.71 1.49 -0.27
CA ILE A 69 -2.94 2.46 -1.03
C ILE A 69 -2.35 3.50 -0.09
N ASP A 70 -1.27 4.14 -0.51
CA ASP A 70 -0.79 5.37 0.11
C ASP A 70 -1.41 6.56 -0.61
N TRP A 71 -1.98 7.50 0.14
CA TRP A 71 -2.61 8.71 -0.36
C TRP A 71 -1.90 9.95 0.15
N THR A 72 -1.56 10.86 -0.76
CA THR A 72 -1.01 12.18 -0.45
C THR A 72 -2.00 13.23 -0.95
N PRO A 73 -2.77 13.88 -0.05
CA PRO A 73 -3.73 14.90 -0.47
C PRO A 73 -3.00 16.11 -1.07
N LEU A 74 -3.60 16.71 -2.08
CA LEU A 74 -3.20 18.02 -2.59
C LEU A 74 -4.06 19.06 -1.87
N GLU A 75 -3.43 19.95 -1.10
CA GLU A 75 -4.14 21.06 -0.48
C GLU A 75 -4.69 21.98 -1.58
N ASP A 76 -6.02 22.10 -1.64
CA ASP A 76 -6.62 23.19 -2.38
C ASP A 76 -6.62 24.46 -1.51
N LYS A 77 -6.32 25.61 -2.12
CA LYS A 77 -6.34 26.93 -1.43
C LYS A 77 -7.75 27.38 -1.04
N SER A 78 -8.78 26.60 -1.39
CA SER A 78 -10.19 26.91 -1.21
C SER A 78 -10.79 26.31 0.06
N GLY A 79 -10.06 25.44 0.79
CA GLY A 79 -10.53 24.79 2.02
C GLY A 79 -11.75 23.86 1.81
N MET A 80 -12.13 23.60 0.55
CA MET A 80 -13.33 22.86 0.17
C MET A 80 -13.06 21.38 -0.13
N GLY A 81 -11.97 20.84 0.42
CA GLY A 81 -11.75 19.39 0.53
C GLY A 81 -11.97 18.64 -0.79
N LEU A 82 -11.48 19.18 -1.91
CA LEU A 82 -11.45 18.40 -3.15
C LEU A 82 -10.56 17.18 -2.90
N LEU A 83 -11.07 15.96 -3.15
CA LEU A 83 -10.30 14.70 -3.13
C LEU A 83 -9.30 14.67 -4.30
N SER A 84 -8.43 15.66 -4.35
CA SER A 84 -7.30 15.76 -5.26
C SER A 84 -6.04 15.38 -4.49
N GLY A 85 -5.11 14.73 -5.18
CA GLY A 85 -3.93 14.19 -4.54
C GLY A 85 -3.30 13.10 -5.37
N PHE A 86 -2.30 12.44 -4.80
CA PHE A 86 -1.55 11.40 -5.47
C PHE A 86 -1.74 10.08 -4.73
N ALA A 87 -1.93 9.01 -5.49
CA ALA A 87 -2.05 7.67 -4.94
C ALA A 87 -1.01 6.73 -5.54
N LYS A 88 -0.50 5.82 -4.73
CA LYS A 88 0.24 4.63 -5.18
C LYS A 88 -0.26 3.40 -4.43
N ILE A 89 -0.17 2.24 -5.07
CA ILE A 89 -0.42 0.98 -4.35
C ILE A 89 0.69 0.77 -3.31
N ASN A 90 0.34 0.23 -2.14
CA ASN A 90 1.30 -0.16 -1.14
C ASN A 90 1.43 -1.69 -1.05
N ASP A 91 2.32 -2.18 -0.19
CA ASP A 91 2.60 -3.61 -0.07
C ASP A 91 1.38 -4.44 0.30
N PHE A 92 0.46 -3.89 1.11
CA PHE A 92 -0.76 -4.60 1.47
C PHE A 92 -1.71 -4.73 0.28
N GLY A 93 -1.89 -3.66 -0.50
CA GLY A 93 -2.64 -3.69 -1.75
C GLY A 93 -2.06 -4.69 -2.77
N VAL A 94 -0.73 -4.75 -2.88
CA VAL A 94 -0.04 -5.74 -3.74
C VAL A 94 -0.34 -7.17 -3.27
N LYS A 95 -0.25 -7.44 -1.97
CA LYS A 95 -0.56 -8.78 -1.40
C LYS A 95 -2.01 -9.20 -1.64
N VAL A 96 -2.97 -8.27 -1.58
CA VAL A 96 -4.37 -8.56 -1.92
C VAL A 96 -4.52 -9.04 -3.37
N LEU A 97 -3.78 -8.44 -4.32
CA LEU A 97 -3.86 -8.80 -5.74
C LEU A 97 -3.09 -10.09 -6.07
N GLU A 98 -1.86 -10.23 -5.59
CA GLU A 98 -0.95 -11.32 -5.95
C GLU A 98 -1.13 -12.56 -5.09
N ALA A 99 -1.11 -12.39 -3.76
CA ALA A 99 -1.16 -13.48 -2.80
C ALA A 99 -2.61 -13.85 -2.40
N GLY A 100 -3.60 -13.05 -2.81
CA GLY A 100 -5.01 -13.31 -2.52
C GLY A 100 -5.35 -13.14 -1.03
N VAL A 101 -4.60 -12.32 -0.31
CA VAL A 101 -4.93 -11.93 1.07
C VAL A 101 -6.30 -11.27 1.09
N GLU A 102 -7.14 -11.62 2.05
CA GLU A 102 -8.48 -11.08 2.17
C GLU A 102 -8.42 -9.57 2.52
N PRO A 103 -9.00 -8.68 1.70
CA PRO A 103 -9.03 -7.26 2.01
C PRO A 103 -10.05 -6.96 3.13
N PRO A 104 -9.80 -5.95 3.98
CA PRO A 104 -10.71 -5.56 5.06
C PRO A 104 -12.01 -4.91 4.57
N ILE A 105 -12.13 -4.68 3.25
CA ILE A 105 -13.35 -4.23 2.59
C ILE A 105 -13.64 -5.08 1.36
N PRO A 106 -14.91 -5.24 0.95
CA PRO A 106 -15.25 -6.00 -0.24
C PRO A 106 -14.60 -5.42 -1.50
N ILE A 107 -13.82 -6.22 -2.22
CA ILE A 107 -13.21 -5.86 -3.50
C ILE A 107 -13.48 -6.98 -4.50
N SER A 108 -13.97 -6.62 -5.67
CA SER A 108 -14.17 -7.56 -6.78
C SER A 108 -13.03 -7.42 -7.76
N ILE A 109 -12.11 -8.39 -7.77
CA ILE A 109 -11.02 -8.46 -8.73
C ILE A 109 -11.45 -9.42 -9.85
N ASP A 110 -11.45 -8.94 -11.09
CA ASP A 110 -11.64 -9.80 -12.24
C ASP A 110 -10.38 -10.69 -12.43
N LYS A 111 -10.47 -11.92 -11.91
CA LYS A 111 -9.37 -12.89 -11.98
C LYS A 111 -8.97 -13.23 -13.42
N SER A 112 -9.84 -12.99 -14.41
CA SER A 112 -9.57 -13.20 -15.83
C SER A 112 -8.49 -12.25 -16.38
N ARG A 113 -8.31 -11.08 -15.75
CA ARG A 113 -7.27 -10.10 -16.12
C ARG A 113 -5.90 -10.41 -15.53
N ARG A 114 -5.76 -11.41 -14.65
CA ARG A 114 -4.44 -11.87 -14.14
C ARG A 114 -3.51 -12.41 -15.24
N ALA A 115 -4.01 -12.67 -16.45
CA ALA A 115 -3.30 -13.46 -17.46
C ALA A 115 -2.56 -12.67 -18.56
N SER A 116 -2.46 -11.33 -18.49
CA SER A 116 -1.94 -10.54 -19.63
C SER A 116 -0.64 -9.76 -19.41
N VAL A 117 0.01 -9.89 -18.26
CA VAL A 117 1.40 -9.42 -18.12
C VAL A 117 2.32 -10.59 -18.48
N PRO A 118 3.09 -10.53 -19.59
CA PRO A 118 4.18 -11.47 -19.77
C PRO A 118 5.03 -11.38 -18.52
N ARG A 119 5.30 -12.53 -17.91
CA ARG A 119 6.23 -12.71 -16.81
C ARG A 119 7.63 -12.34 -17.29
N GLN A 120 7.86 -11.06 -17.59
CA GLN A 120 9.14 -10.51 -17.98
C GLN A 120 9.99 -10.54 -16.72
N GLN A 121 10.74 -11.64 -16.60
CA GLN A 121 12.00 -11.77 -15.88
C GLN A 121 12.20 -10.74 -14.76
N GLN A 122 11.32 -10.77 -13.77
CA GLN A 122 11.71 -10.40 -12.43
C GLN A 122 12.35 -11.66 -11.86
N ALA A 123 13.65 -11.53 -11.56
CA ALA A 123 14.33 -12.45 -10.65
C ALA A 123 13.40 -12.74 -9.47
N PRO A 124 13.39 -13.97 -8.91
CA PRO A 124 12.36 -14.42 -7.99
C PRO A 124 12.12 -13.36 -6.91
N ILE A 125 10.97 -12.67 -6.98
CA ILE A 125 10.60 -11.71 -5.95
C ILE A 125 10.20 -12.56 -4.75
N VAL A 126 11.16 -12.72 -3.85
CA VAL A 126 10.94 -13.29 -2.53
C VAL A 126 9.98 -12.33 -1.81
N PRO A 127 8.82 -12.81 -1.34
CA PRO A 127 7.70 -11.96 -0.96
C PRO A 127 8.03 -11.19 0.31
N SER A 128 7.93 -9.86 0.30
CA SER A 128 8.13 -8.99 1.47
C SER A 128 9.52 -9.02 2.12
N THR A 129 10.48 -9.85 1.67
CA THR A 129 11.77 -10.00 2.37
C THR A 129 12.76 -8.91 2.04
N ALA A 130 12.91 -8.47 0.79
CA ALA A 130 14.03 -7.59 0.40
C ALA A 130 14.06 -6.25 1.17
N GLN A 131 12.90 -5.58 1.30
CA GLN A 131 12.79 -4.34 2.08
C GLN A 131 12.90 -4.63 3.59
N GLN A 132 12.31 -5.71 4.09
CA GLN A 132 12.48 -6.12 5.48
C GLN A 132 13.93 -6.45 5.82
N GLN A 133 14.66 -7.06 4.89
CA GLN A 133 16.09 -7.34 4.95
C GLN A 133 16.89 -6.03 4.97
N ALA A 134 16.60 -5.10 4.06
CA ALA A 134 17.28 -3.82 4.01
C ALA A 134 17.08 -3.00 5.30
N ILE A 135 15.86 -2.99 5.86
CA ILE A 135 15.58 -2.31 7.13
C ILE A 135 16.25 -3.05 8.30
N THR A 136 16.25 -4.39 8.28
CA THR A 136 16.91 -5.22 9.30
C THR A 136 18.43 -5.01 9.28
N GLU A 137 19.04 -4.98 8.10
CA GLU A 137 20.47 -4.72 7.89
C GLU A 137 20.84 -3.29 8.30
N ALA A 138 20.03 -2.29 7.95
CA ALA A 138 20.24 -0.91 8.41
C ALA A 138 20.19 -0.82 9.95
N LEU A 139 19.26 -1.52 10.59
CA LEU A 139 19.14 -1.53 12.04
C LEU A 139 20.30 -2.28 12.71
N GLU A 140 20.80 -3.35 12.09
CA GLU A 140 22.01 -4.06 12.52
C GLU A 140 23.26 -3.17 12.48
N ASN A 141 23.39 -2.35 11.42
CA ASN A 141 24.47 -1.39 11.31
C ASN A 141 24.40 -0.32 12.42
N VAL A 142 23.19 0.14 12.79
CA VAL A 142 23.00 1.06 13.93
C VAL A 142 23.43 0.42 15.25
N ILE A 143 23.03 -0.84 15.51
CA ILE A 143 23.44 -1.58 16.72
C ILE A 143 24.96 -1.71 16.77
N THR A 144 25.59 -2.02 15.64
CA THR A 144 27.05 -2.13 15.52
C THR A 144 27.76 -0.80 15.76
N ALA A 145 27.25 0.29 15.20
CA ALA A 145 27.79 1.64 15.41
C ALA A 145 27.71 2.06 16.88
N ILE A 146 26.61 1.74 17.58
CA ILE A 146 26.47 2.00 19.02
C ILE A 146 27.50 1.21 19.83
N ASN A 147 27.78 -0.05 19.47
CA ASN A 147 28.81 -0.85 20.12
C ASN A 147 30.21 -0.23 19.99
N GLN A 148 30.49 0.34 18.82
CA GLN A 148 31.79 0.93 18.46
C GLN A 148 31.95 2.40 18.89
N ALA A 149 30.88 3.06 19.32
CA ALA A 149 30.92 4.45 19.72
C ALA A 149 31.86 4.67 20.92
N ASP A 150 32.61 5.77 20.88
CA ASP A 150 33.51 6.20 21.96
C ASP A 150 32.72 6.97 23.04
N VAL A 151 31.84 6.24 23.73
CA VAL A 151 30.99 6.75 24.81
C VAL A 151 31.03 5.78 26.00
N SER A 152 30.52 6.20 27.15
CA SER A 152 30.54 5.35 28.34
C SER A 152 29.73 4.06 28.15
N GLU A 153 30.11 3.00 28.85
CA GLU A 153 29.36 1.73 28.81
C GLU A 153 27.92 1.89 29.31
N GLN A 154 27.68 2.84 30.22
CA GLN A 154 26.32 3.18 30.67
C GLN A 154 25.47 3.73 29.52
N GLU A 155 25.99 4.68 28.75
CA GLU A 155 25.28 5.26 27.59
C GLU A 155 25.02 4.22 26.51
N LYS A 156 25.98 3.30 26.25
CA LYS A 156 25.77 2.18 25.33
C LYS A 156 24.63 1.28 25.81
N ASN A 157 24.59 0.95 27.11
CA ASN A 157 23.56 0.09 27.69
C ASN A 157 22.16 0.72 27.65
N GLU A 158 22.06 2.03 27.88
CA GLU A 158 20.81 2.77 27.75
C GLU A 158 20.29 2.75 26.30
N ALA A 159 21.14 3.03 25.32
CA ALA A 159 20.79 2.98 23.90
C ALA A 159 20.33 1.57 23.48
N LYS A 160 21.06 0.53 23.92
CA LYS A 160 20.70 -0.87 23.69
C LYS A 160 19.35 -1.25 24.31
N SER A 161 19.05 -0.77 25.51
CA SER A 161 17.78 -1.02 26.19
C SER A 161 16.59 -0.44 25.41
N LEU A 162 16.75 0.77 24.85
CA LEU A 162 15.74 1.38 23.99
C LEU A 162 15.54 0.59 22.69
N LEU A 163 16.62 0.15 22.05
CA LEU A 163 16.55 -0.69 20.85
C LEU A 163 15.89 -2.04 21.12
N ARG A 164 16.18 -2.68 22.26
CA ARG A 164 15.52 -3.91 22.68
C ARG A 164 14.00 -3.72 22.82
N LYS A 165 13.57 -2.62 23.46
CA LYS A 165 12.15 -2.27 23.59
C LYS A 165 11.49 -2.02 22.23
N LEU A 166 12.20 -1.33 21.32
CA LEU A 166 11.72 -1.10 19.96
C LEU A 166 11.50 -2.43 19.22
N LEU A 167 12.50 -3.31 19.21
CA LEU A 167 12.45 -4.62 18.55
C LEU A 167 11.37 -5.54 19.13
N GLY A 168 11.08 -5.45 20.43
CA GLY A 168 10.01 -6.19 21.09
C GLY A 168 8.61 -5.63 20.85
N SER A 169 8.46 -4.50 20.17
CA SER A 169 7.17 -3.86 19.94
C SER A 169 6.38 -4.50 18.80
N LYS A 170 5.05 -4.41 18.88
CA LYS A 170 4.15 -4.85 17.79
C LYS A 170 4.43 -4.11 16.47
N ALA A 171 4.87 -2.85 16.55
CA ALA A 171 5.25 -2.06 15.38
C ALA A 171 6.47 -2.64 14.67
N ALA A 172 7.50 -3.04 15.43
CA ALA A 172 8.68 -3.70 14.87
C ALA A 172 8.35 -5.05 14.24
N THR A 173 7.50 -5.88 14.86
CA THR A 173 7.06 -7.15 14.26
C THR A 173 6.33 -6.95 12.93
N ASN A 174 5.51 -5.89 12.81
CA ASN A 174 4.80 -5.58 11.58
C ASN A 174 5.73 -5.09 10.46
N VAL A 175 6.77 -4.33 10.80
CA VAL A 175 7.72 -3.75 9.82
C VAL A 175 8.83 -4.74 9.45
N LEU A 176 9.44 -5.41 10.43
CA LEU A 176 10.63 -6.25 10.26
C LEU A 176 10.30 -7.75 10.14
N GLY A 177 9.08 -8.16 10.46
CA GLY A 177 8.71 -9.58 10.51
C GLY A 177 9.62 -10.36 11.47
N ALA A 178 10.14 -11.50 11.00
CA ALA A 178 11.08 -12.34 11.75
C ALA A 178 12.45 -11.68 12.02
N GLY A 179 12.78 -10.60 11.28
CA GLY A 179 14.03 -9.84 11.48
C GLY A 179 14.09 -9.17 12.86
N ALA A 180 12.95 -8.72 13.40
CA ALA A 180 12.90 -8.13 14.74
C ALA A 180 13.36 -9.12 15.82
N GLN A 181 12.84 -10.35 15.77
CA GLN A 181 13.20 -11.41 16.71
C GLN A 181 14.65 -11.87 16.50
N SER A 182 15.11 -11.94 15.24
CA SER A 182 16.48 -12.35 14.91
C SER A 182 17.52 -11.36 15.45
N LEU A 183 17.31 -10.05 15.29
CA LEU A 183 18.19 -9.02 15.85
C LEU A 183 18.16 -9.02 17.38
N ALA A 184 16.96 -9.18 17.96
CA ALA A 184 16.82 -9.28 19.40
C ALA A 184 17.58 -10.48 19.97
N ALA A 185 17.49 -11.62 19.30
CA ALA A 185 18.20 -12.84 19.68
C ALA A 185 19.72 -12.72 19.48
N LYS A 186 20.18 -11.98 18.47
CA LYS A 186 21.61 -11.86 18.16
C LYS A 186 22.36 -10.91 19.08
N TYR A 187 21.72 -9.83 19.53
CA TYR A 187 22.39 -8.73 20.25
C TYR A 187 21.90 -8.50 21.67
N PHE A 188 20.76 -9.07 22.06
CA PHE A 188 20.10 -8.78 23.34
C PHE A 188 19.64 -10.03 24.11
N THR A 189 20.05 -11.23 23.68
CA THR A 189 20.02 -12.41 24.55
C THR A 189 21.02 -12.20 25.68
N GLU A 190 20.54 -12.42 26.90
CA GLU A 190 21.35 -12.45 28.11
C GLU A 190 22.56 -13.40 27.97
#